data_AF-A0A847ZX17-F1
#
_entry.id   AF-A0A847ZX17-F1
#
_cell.length_a   1.000
_cell.length_b   1.000
_cell.length_c   1.000
_cell.angle_alpha   90.00
_cell.angle_beta   90.00
_cell.angle_gamma   90.00
#
_symmetry.space_group_name_H-M   'P 1'
#
loop_
_entity.id
_entity.type
_entity.pdbx_description
1 polymer ?
#
loop_
_entity_poly.entity_id
_entity_poly.type
_entity_poly.pdbx_seq_one_letter_code
_entity_poly.pdbx_strand_id
1 'polypeptide(L)'
;MEQDIITPPSTPKSGDHALSPFACALAAGGAALMSLCLLGSAAAATVWAFSKLFGFADMVVYVLIALSFIPVLWATVWTAGRAWHVERRLSSGLDIDTPVFKLGHYLKSR
;
A
#
# COMPACT_ATOMS: atom_id res chain seq x y z
N MET A 1 25.24 34.61 9.72
CA MET A 1 24.01 34.36 10.50
C MET A 1 24.08 32.91 10.93
N GLU A 2 24.52 32.67 12.17
CA GLU A 2 24.53 31.34 12.77
C GLU A 2 23.07 30.92 12.98
N GLN A 3 22.68 29.85 12.31
CA GLN A 3 21.35 29.28 12.43
C GLN A 3 21.35 28.43 13.70
N ASP A 4 20.76 28.95 14.77
CA ASP A 4 20.45 28.14 15.95
C ASP A 4 19.51 27.02 15.53
N ILE A 5 20.07 25.81 15.39
CA ILE A 5 19.30 24.59 15.19
C ILE A 5 18.57 24.35 16.52
N ILE A 6 17.30 24.74 16.57
CA ILE A 6 16.40 24.39 17.67
C ILE A 6 16.20 22.88 17.62
N THR A 7 17.12 22.13 18.24
CA THR A 7 16.95 20.71 18.51
C THR A 7 15.77 20.56 19.48
N PRO A 8 14.68 19.87 19.11
CA PRO A 8 13.57 19.67 20.01
C PRO A 8 14.04 18.93 21.28
N PRO A 9 13.58 19.34 22.48
CA PRO A 9 14.16 18.94 23.77
C PRO A 9 13.88 17.48 24.19
N SER A 10 13.39 16.63 23.30
CA SER A 10 13.24 15.21 23.59
C SER A 10 13.20 14.38 22.32
N THR A 11 14.00 13.31 22.31
CA THR A 11 13.66 12.10 21.54
C THR A 11 12.24 11.70 21.94
N PRO A 12 11.30 11.48 21.00
CA PRO A 12 9.95 11.08 21.33
C PRO A 12 10.01 9.85 22.25
N LYS A 13 9.30 9.89 23.38
CA LYS A 13 9.22 8.77 24.32
C LYS A 13 8.81 7.52 23.54
N SER A 14 9.73 6.57 23.39
CA SER A 14 9.41 5.20 22.97
C SER A 14 8.50 4.58 24.04
N GLY A 15 7.19 4.72 23.92
CA GLY A 15 6.25 4.19 24.93
C GLY A 15 4.78 4.54 24.73
N ASP A 16 4.44 5.67 24.11
CA ASP A 16 3.03 6.03 23.89
C ASP A 16 2.51 5.43 22.57
N HIS A 17 2.25 4.12 22.59
CA HIS A 17 1.50 3.46 21.54
C HIS A 17 0.03 3.87 21.59
N ALA A 18 -0.41 4.68 20.64
CA ALA A 18 -1.82 5.05 20.52
C ALA A 18 -2.74 3.90 20.00
N LEU A 19 -2.17 2.84 19.40
CA LEU A 19 -2.94 1.75 18.77
C LEU A 19 -2.41 0.38 19.19
N SER A 20 -3.33 -0.50 19.61
CA SER A 20 -3.02 -1.91 19.92
C SER A 20 -2.64 -2.68 18.64
N PRO A 21 -1.93 -3.83 18.76
CA PRO A 21 -1.63 -4.69 17.61
C PRO A 21 -2.88 -5.09 16.80
N PHE A 22 -4.02 -5.24 17.48
CA PHE A 22 -5.30 -5.51 16.84
C PHE A 22 -5.80 -4.31 16.03
N ALA A 23 -5.68 -3.09 16.57
CA ALA A 23 -6.08 -1.87 15.87
C ALA A 23 -5.19 -1.59 14.64
N CYS A 24 -3.89 -1.91 14.72
CA CYS A 24 -2.97 -1.92 13.59
C CYS A 24 -3.42 -2.91 12.49
N ALA A 25 -3.72 -4.16 12.87
CA ALA A 25 -4.24 -5.15 11.92
C ALA A 25 -5.55 -4.70 11.24
N LEU A 26 -6.42 -4.00 11.98
CA LEU A 26 -7.68 -3.47 11.46
C LEU A 26 -7.45 -2.29 10.50
N ALA A 27 -6.49 -1.40 10.81
CA ALA A 27 -6.09 -0.31 9.93
C ALA A 27 -5.43 -0.83 8.63
N ALA A 28 -4.53 -1.81 8.72
CA ALA A 28 -3.97 -2.49 7.56
C ALA A 28 -5.05 -3.22 6.73
N GLY A 29 -6.02 -3.84 7.38
CA GLY A 29 -7.20 -4.44 6.73
C GLY A 29 -8.07 -3.42 6.01
N GLY A 30 -8.31 -2.25 6.61
CA GLY A 30 -9.01 -1.13 5.98
C GLY A 30 -8.29 -0.60 4.74
N ALA A 31 -6.97 -0.43 4.82
CA ALA A 31 -6.14 -0.03 3.69
C ALA A 31 -6.17 -1.07 2.55
N ALA A 32 -6.19 -2.36 2.89
CA ALA A 32 -6.33 -3.45 1.94
C ALA A 32 -7.68 -3.40 1.21
N LEU A 33 -8.79 -3.26 1.96
CA LEU A 33 -10.14 -3.19 1.40
C LEU A 33 -10.32 -1.97 0.49
N MET A 34 -9.84 -0.79 0.91
CA MET A 34 -9.86 0.41 0.07
C MET A 34 -9.08 0.19 -1.22
N SER A 35 -7.87 -0.37 -1.13
CA SER A 35 -7.02 -0.64 -2.31
C SER A 35 -7.71 -1.63 -3.26
N LEU A 36 -8.31 -2.69 -2.72
CA LEU A 36 -9.04 -3.69 -3.49
C LEU A 36 -10.23 -3.06 -4.24
N CYS A 37 -11.04 -2.26 -3.55
CA CYS A 37 -12.20 -1.60 -4.14
C CYS A 37 -11.81 -0.61 -5.24
N LEU A 38 -10.83 0.26 -4.96
CA LEU A 38 -10.41 1.29 -5.92
C LEU A 38 -9.74 0.67 -7.15
N LEU A 39 -8.78 -0.21 -6.96
CA LEU A 39 -8.06 -0.85 -8.08
C LEU A 39 -8.96 -1.84 -8.83
N GLY A 40 -9.78 -2.61 -8.11
CA GLY A 40 -10.70 -3.57 -8.71
C GLY A 40 -11.77 -2.89 -9.56
N SER A 41 -12.41 -1.84 -9.06
CA SER A 41 -13.40 -1.08 -9.83
C SER A 41 -12.78 -0.38 -11.03
N ALA A 42 -11.59 0.23 -10.87
CA ALA A 42 -10.88 0.86 -11.97
C ALA A 42 -10.48 -0.15 -13.07
N ALA A 43 -9.98 -1.32 -12.68
CA ALA A 43 -9.61 -2.38 -13.61
C ALA A 43 -10.85 -2.90 -14.38
N ALA A 44 -11.93 -3.20 -13.68
CA ALA A 44 -13.18 -3.66 -14.29
C ALA A 44 -13.77 -2.61 -15.25
N ALA A 45 -13.82 -1.35 -14.84
CA ALA A 45 -14.30 -0.25 -15.68
C ALA A 45 -13.44 -0.07 -16.93
N THR A 46 -12.12 -0.20 -16.80
CA THR A 46 -11.18 -0.14 -17.92
C THR A 46 -11.44 -1.27 -18.90
N VAL A 47 -11.47 -2.53 -18.43
CA VAL A 47 -11.73 -3.69 -19.31
C VAL A 47 -13.08 -3.57 -20.01
N TRP A 48 -14.11 -3.11 -19.30
CA TRP A 48 -15.42 -2.89 -19.88
C TRP A 48 -15.41 -1.80 -20.96
N ALA A 49 -14.78 -0.66 -20.71
CA ALA A 49 -14.66 0.42 -21.68
C ALA A 49 -13.90 -0.04 -22.94
N PHE A 50 -12.78 -0.76 -22.77
CA PHE A 50 -12.02 -1.34 -23.88
C PHE A 50 -12.85 -2.36 -24.66
N SER A 51 -13.61 -3.22 -23.99
CA SER A 51 -14.51 -4.17 -24.65
C SER A 51 -15.53 -3.48 -25.54
N LYS A 52 -16.17 -2.41 -25.05
CA LYS A 52 -17.15 -1.64 -25.84
C LYS A 52 -16.51 -0.87 -26.99
N LEU A 53 -15.26 -0.42 -26.84
CA LEU A 53 -14.54 0.29 -27.91
C LEU A 53 -14.16 -0.64 -29.07
N PHE A 54 -13.69 -1.86 -28.77
CA PHE A 54 -13.18 -2.80 -29.76
C PHE A 54 -14.19 -3.89 -30.19
N GLY A 55 -15.34 -3.99 -29.52
CA GLY A 55 -16.38 -4.96 -29.84
C GLY A 55 -15.98 -6.41 -29.50
N PHE A 56 -15.27 -6.62 -28.39
CA PHE A 56 -14.81 -7.96 -28.00
C PHE A 56 -15.98 -8.88 -27.62
N ALA A 57 -15.83 -10.18 -27.92
CA ALA A 57 -16.76 -11.21 -27.46
C ALA A 57 -16.73 -11.34 -25.92
N ASP A 58 -17.87 -11.66 -25.31
CA ASP A 58 -18.04 -11.68 -23.85
C ASP A 58 -17.02 -12.58 -23.13
N MET A 59 -16.65 -13.72 -23.73
CA MET A 59 -15.62 -14.62 -23.19
C MET A 59 -14.26 -13.92 -23.02
N VAL A 60 -13.86 -13.07 -23.98
CA VAL A 60 -12.60 -12.32 -23.91
C VAL A 60 -12.66 -11.30 -22.76
N VAL A 61 -13.81 -10.67 -22.55
CA VAL A 61 -14.03 -9.72 -21.45
C VAL A 61 -13.85 -10.40 -20.10
N TYR A 62 -14.47 -11.56 -19.89
CA TYR A 62 -14.33 -12.31 -18.64
C TYR A 62 -12.90 -12.75 -18.37
N VAL A 63 -12.18 -13.20 -19.41
CA VAL A 63 -10.76 -13.56 -19.28
C VAL A 63 -9.93 -12.33 -18.89
N LEU A 64 -10.15 -11.18 -19.54
CA LEU A 64 -9.43 -9.94 -19.22
C LEU A 64 -9.74 -9.45 -17.79
N ILE A 65 -10.99 -9.55 -17.33
CA ILE A 65 -11.36 -9.23 -15.95
C ILE A 65 -10.62 -10.17 -14.98
N ALA A 66 -10.63 -11.48 -15.23
CA ALA A 66 -9.95 -12.45 -14.37
C ALA A 66 -8.43 -12.19 -14.31
N LEU A 67 -7.81 -11.90 -15.46
CA LEU A 67 -6.39 -11.55 -15.52
C LEU A 67 -6.08 -10.23 -14.80
N SER A 68 -6.96 -9.22 -14.92
CA SER A 68 -6.82 -7.94 -14.23
C SER A 68 -6.89 -8.07 -12.70
N PHE A 69 -7.51 -9.13 -12.21
CA PHE A 69 -7.60 -9.39 -10.77
C PHE A 69 -6.26 -9.77 -10.15
N ILE A 70 -5.34 -10.35 -10.93
CA ILE A 70 -4.00 -10.74 -10.46
C ILE A 70 -3.19 -9.53 -9.95
N PRO A 71 -2.95 -8.47 -10.74
CA PRO A 71 -2.24 -7.29 -10.26
C PRO A 71 -3.01 -6.53 -9.18
N VAL A 72 -4.34 -6.55 -9.19
CA VAL A 72 -5.18 -5.95 -8.14
C VAL A 72 -4.93 -6.65 -6.80
N LEU A 73 -5.03 -7.98 -6.75
CA LEU A 73 -4.77 -8.76 -5.54
C LEU A 73 -3.34 -8.58 -5.05
N TRP A 74 -2.37 -8.58 -5.97
CA TRP A 74 -0.97 -8.33 -5.63
C TRP A 74 -0.79 -6.96 -4.98
N ALA A 75 -1.34 -5.90 -5.58
CA ALA A 75 -1.27 -4.55 -5.04
C ALA A 75 -1.99 -4.44 -3.68
N THR A 76 -3.13 -5.10 -3.51
CA THR A 76 -3.85 -5.15 -2.23
C THR A 76 -3.00 -5.79 -1.13
N VAL A 77 -2.40 -6.95 -1.39
CA VAL A 77 -1.53 -7.64 -0.42
C VAL A 77 -0.28 -6.80 -0.11
N TRP A 78 0.32 -6.20 -1.13
CA TRP A 78 1.47 -5.32 -0.96
C TRP A 78 1.15 -4.10 -0.10
N THR A 79 0.04 -3.41 -0.36
CA THR A 79 -0.39 -2.24 0.43
C THR A 79 -0.69 -2.63 1.87
N ALA A 80 -1.38 -3.75 2.10
CA ALA A 80 -1.63 -4.27 3.44
C ALA A 80 -0.33 -4.58 4.20
N GLY A 81 0.61 -5.27 3.54
CA GLY A 81 1.91 -5.59 4.11
C GLY A 81 2.76 -4.34 4.42
N ARG A 82 2.70 -3.33 3.55
CA ARG A 82 3.37 -2.03 3.79
C ARG A 82 2.74 -1.27 4.95
N ALA A 83 1.41 -1.23 5.04
CA ALA A 83 0.71 -0.60 6.15
C ALA A 83 1.10 -1.26 7.49
N TRP A 84 1.04 -2.60 7.56
CA TRP A 84 1.51 -3.35 8.72
C TRP A 84 2.97 -3.02 9.06
N HIS A 85 3.88 -3.06 8.07
CA HIS A 85 5.29 -2.83 8.30
C HIS A 85 5.57 -1.44 8.90
N VAL A 86 4.91 -0.41 8.37
CA VAL A 86 5.02 0.97 8.88
C VAL A 86 4.52 1.05 10.33
N GLU A 87 3.36 0.45 10.62
CA GLU A 87 2.81 0.43 11.99
C GLU A 87 3.74 -0.30 12.97
N ARG A 88 4.37 -1.40 12.56
CA ARG A 88 5.34 -2.13 13.39
C ARG A 88 6.65 -1.35 13.63
N ARG A 89 7.09 -0.55 12.67
CA ARG A 89 8.24 0.36 12.84
C ARG A 89 7.91 1.46 13.83
N LEU A 90 6.77 2.13 13.64
CA LEU A 90 6.26 3.15 14.56
C LEU A 90 6.08 2.59 15.98
N SER A 91 5.57 1.37 16.10
CA SER A 91 5.43 0.69 17.39
C SER A 91 6.80 0.43 18.04
N SER A 92 7.86 0.22 17.27
CA SER A 92 9.19 -0.02 17.84
C SER A 92 9.93 1.27 18.19
N GLY A 93 9.28 2.43 18.08
CA GLY A 93 9.92 3.74 18.24
C GLY A 93 10.94 4.05 17.15
N LEU A 94 10.89 3.32 16.03
CA LEU A 94 11.78 3.50 14.89
C LEU A 94 11.12 4.45 13.90
N ASP A 95 11.90 5.35 13.31
CA ASP A 95 11.42 6.20 12.22
C ASP A 95 10.98 5.37 11.01
N ILE A 96 10.02 5.91 10.27
CA ILE A 96 9.53 5.31 9.04
C ILE A 96 10.63 5.41 7.99
N ASP A 97 11.00 4.29 7.37
CA ASP A 97 11.96 4.28 6.26
C ASP A 97 11.49 5.23 5.14
N THR A 98 12.34 6.17 4.76
CA THR A 98 12.12 7.01 3.59
C THR A 98 11.99 6.13 2.34
N PRO A 99 10.91 6.26 1.54
CA PRO A 99 10.72 5.44 0.36
C PRO A 99 11.82 5.76 -0.67
N VAL A 100 12.68 4.76 -0.92
CA VAL A 100 13.71 4.86 -1.96
C VAL A 100 13.08 4.43 -3.28
N PHE A 101 12.73 5.39 -4.15
CA PHE A 101 12.18 5.13 -5.48
C PHE A 101 13.25 4.66 -6.49
N LYS A 102 14.02 3.63 -6.13
CA LYS A 102 14.99 2.98 -7.02
C LYS A 102 14.46 1.61 -7.42
N LEU A 103 14.22 1.42 -8.72
CA LEU A 103 13.91 0.11 -9.29
C LEU A 103 14.98 -0.91 -8.85
N GLY A 104 14.56 -2.05 -8.31
CA GLY A 104 15.50 -3.11 -7.90
C GLY A 104 16.17 -2.94 -6.53
N HIS A 105 15.91 -1.85 -5.79
CA HIS A 105 16.52 -1.64 -4.47
C HIS A 105 16.23 -2.78 -3.48
N TYR A 106 15.00 -3.29 -3.49
CA TYR A 106 14.57 -4.39 -2.62
C TYR A 106 14.90 -5.78 -3.16
N LEU A 107 15.36 -5.90 -4.41
CA LEU A 107 15.83 -7.16 -5.01
C LEU A 107 17.30 -7.46 -4.65
N LYS A 108 18.03 -6.46 -4.14
CA LYS A 108 19.46 -6.54 -3.83
C LYS A 108 19.72 -6.76 -2.33
N SER A 109 18.98 -7.66 -1.70
CA SER A 109 19.26 -8.09 -0.32
C SER A 109 19.48 -9.60 -0.29
N ARG A 110 20.74 -9.99 -0.53
CA ARG A 110 21.38 -11.21 -0.02
C ARG A 110 22.78 -10.82 0.43
#